data_AF-A0A7W1HWS7-F1
#
_entry.id   AF-A0A7W1HWS7-F1
#
_cell.length_a   1.000
_cell.length_b   1.000
_cell.length_c   1.000
_cell.angle_alpha   90.00
_cell.angle_beta   90.00
_cell.angle_gamma   90.00
#
_symmetry.space_group_name_H-M   'P 1'
#
loop_
_entity.id
_entity.type
_entity.pdbx_description
1 polymer ?
#
loop_
_entity_poly.entity_id
_entity_poly.type
_entity_poly.pdbx_seq_one_letter_code
_entity_poly.pdbx_strand_id
1 'polypeptide(L)'
;MDKNDDIDILICAKTAGMPRPVYGSVRADCLECKSSVWVSASGQKAMSGNKNLKPCCIECANEKMKDEKDIKASIVPGAIDELRRHFMKVEDN
;
A
#
# COMPACT_ATOMS: atom_id res chain seq x y z
N MET A 1 -0.07 -26.66 -15.72
CA MET A 1 -0.25 -26.47 -14.26
C MET A 1 0.41 -25.15 -13.93
N ASP A 2 -0.23 -24.04 -14.28
CA ASP A 2 0.25 -22.71 -13.91
C ASP A 2 -0.23 -22.44 -12.50
N LYS A 3 0.64 -22.72 -11.52
CA LYS A 3 0.52 -22.07 -10.22
C LYS A 3 1.00 -20.63 -10.46
N ASN A 4 0.12 -19.78 -10.95
CA ASN A 4 0.29 -18.34 -10.74
C ASN A 4 0.27 -18.19 -9.22
N ASP A 5 1.44 -18.09 -8.61
CA ASP A 5 1.55 -17.60 -7.24
C ASP A 5 1.08 -16.15 -7.31
N ASP A 6 -0.22 -15.93 -7.14
CA ASP A 6 -0.84 -14.60 -7.19
C ASP A 6 -0.14 -13.73 -6.14
N ILE A 7 0.67 -12.78 -6.62
CA ILE A 7 1.40 -11.84 -5.77
C ILE A 7 0.45 -10.70 -5.43
N ASP A 8 -0.01 -10.65 -4.19
CA ASP A 8 -0.74 -9.49 -3.68
C ASP A 8 0.20 -8.29 -3.54
N ILE A 9 -0.26 -7.09 -3.91
CA ILE A 9 0.53 -5.86 -3.77
C ILE A 9 -0.02 -4.96 -2.65
N LEU A 10 0.89 -4.47 -1.81
CA LEU A 10 0.61 -3.42 -0.83
C LEU A 10 1.09 -2.08 -1.40
N ILE A 11 0.14 -1.18 -1.69
CA ILE A 11 0.46 0.14 -2.26
C ILE A 11 1.11 1.02 -1.18
N CYS A 12 2.32 1.50 -1.48
CA CYS A 12 3.17 2.26 -0.58
C CYS A 12 3.65 3.57 -1.22
N ALA A 13 3.93 4.58 -0.38
CA ALA A 13 4.51 5.85 -0.84
C ALA A 13 6.04 5.75 -0.95
N LYS A 14 6.64 6.37 -1.97
CA LYS A 14 8.10 6.50 -2.08
C LYS A 14 8.65 7.39 -0.96
N THR A 15 9.81 7.03 -0.44
CA THR A 15 10.51 7.82 0.59
C THR A 15 10.99 9.18 0.06
N ALA A 16 11.34 9.26 -1.22
CA ALA A 16 11.86 10.48 -1.87
C ALA A 16 10.87 11.66 -1.85
N GLY A 17 9.56 11.40 -1.80
CA GLY A 17 8.52 12.44 -1.75
C GLY A 17 8.00 12.73 -0.35
N MET A 18 8.44 12.00 0.68
CA MET A 18 7.88 12.09 2.02
C MET A 18 8.97 11.84 3.07
N PRO A 19 9.67 12.90 3.53
CA PRO A 19 10.84 12.76 4.41
C PRO A 19 10.48 12.27 5.81
N ARG A 20 9.23 12.51 6.27
CA ARG A 20 8.73 12.01 7.56
C ARG A 20 7.58 11.03 7.31
N PRO A 21 7.77 9.73 7.59
CA PRO A 21 6.67 8.79 7.50
C PRO A 21 5.70 8.94 8.68
N VAL A 22 4.54 8.28 8.55
CA VAL A 22 3.67 8.00 9.69
C VAL A 22 4.48 7.23 10.75
N TYR A 23 4.31 7.58 12.03
CA TYR A 23 4.99 6.95 13.15
C TYR A 23 4.88 5.42 13.10
N GLY A 24 5.99 4.71 13.33
CA GLY A 24 6.04 3.24 13.28
C GLY A 24 6.16 2.63 11.88
N SER A 25 6.32 3.45 10.83
CA SER A 25 6.62 2.93 9.49
C SER A 25 8.08 2.50 9.35
N VAL A 26 8.31 1.49 8.52
CA VAL A 26 9.66 1.02 8.13
C VAL A 26 9.91 1.26 6.66
N ARG A 27 11.17 1.24 6.25
CA ARG A 27 11.55 1.26 4.83
C ARG A 27 11.54 -0.17 4.28
N ALA A 28 11.05 -0.30 3.05
CA ALA A 28 11.19 -1.51 2.25
C ALA A 28 11.44 -1.11 0.79
N ASP A 29 11.71 -2.10 -0.06
CA ASP A 29 11.92 -1.86 -1.49
C ASP A 29 10.66 -2.21 -2.27
N CYS A 30 10.28 -1.34 -3.21
CA CYS A 30 9.24 -1.63 -4.16
C CYS A 30 9.55 -2.93 -4.92
N LEU A 31 8.57 -3.82 -5.05
CA LEU A 31 8.69 -5.08 -5.76
C LEU A 31 9.23 -4.89 -7.19
N GLU A 32 8.69 -3.90 -7.90
CA GLU A 32 8.95 -3.64 -9.32
C GLU A 32 10.24 -2.84 -9.54
N CYS A 33 10.26 -1.57 -9.13
CA CYS A 33 11.35 -0.65 -9.46
C CYS A 33 12.46 -0.57 -8.41
N LYS A 34 12.39 -1.36 -7.33
CA LYS A 34 13.36 -1.38 -6.21
C LYS A 34 13.57 -0.03 -5.50
N SER A 35 12.73 0.98 -5.78
CA SER A 35 12.78 2.24 -5.05
C SER A 35 12.40 2.05 -3.59
N SER A 36 13.04 2.78 -2.68
CA SER A 36 12.69 2.74 -1.26
C SER A 36 11.32 3.37 -0.99
N VAL A 37 10.44 2.60 -0.33
CA VAL A 37 9.06 2.97 0.03
C VAL A 37 8.84 2.87 1.54
N TRP A 38 7.83 3.58 2.03
CA TRP A 38 7.37 3.49 3.42
C TRP A 38 6.29 2.43 3.58
N VAL A 39 6.47 1.53 4.55
CA VAL A 39 5.48 0.52 4.96
C VAL A 39 5.00 0.84 6.37
N SER A 40 3.72 1.16 6.51
CA SER A 40 3.10 1.46 7.81
C SER A 40 3.12 0.25 8.75
N ALA A 41 2.93 0.48 10.05
CA ALA A 41 2.83 -0.62 11.02
C ALA A 41 1.71 -1.62 10.68
N SER A 42 0.57 -1.13 10.17
CA SER A 42 -0.53 -1.99 9.69
C SER A 42 -0.12 -2.80 8.45
N GLY A 43 0.62 -2.18 7.52
CA GLY A 43 1.19 -2.87 6.36
C GLY A 43 2.17 -3.97 6.75
N GLN A 44 3.04 -3.72 7.73
CA GLN A 44 3.94 -4.74 8.28
C GLN A 44 3.18 -5.93 8.88
N LYS A 45 2.09 -5.67 9.62
CA LYS A 45 1.22 -6.74 10.15
C LYS A 45 0.56 -7.55 9.03
N ALA A 46 0.05 -6.89 7.99
CA ALA A 46 -0.54 -7.56 6.84
C ALA A 46 0.47 -8.45 6.10
N MET A 47 1.68 -7.95 5.85
CA MET A 47 2.77 -8.72 5.24
C MET A 47 3.26 -9.89 6.11
N SER A 48 3.16 -9.76 7.43
CA SER A 48 3.49 -10.86 8.36
C SER A 48 2.43 -11.97 8.28
N GLY A 49 1.16 -11.61 8.05
CA GLY A 49 0.05 -12.55 7.89
C GLY A 49 -0.04 -13.17 6.48
N ASN A 50 0.48 -12.49 5.46
CA ASN A 50 0.47 -12.94 4.07
C ASN A 50 1.86 -12.79 3.43
N LYS A 51 2.58 -13.90 3.26
CA LYS A 51 3.94 -13.92 2.69
C LYS A 51 3.99 -13.52 1.20
N ASN A 52 2.86 -13.63 0.50
CA ASN A 52 2.73 -13.27 -0.90
C ASN A 52 2.44 -11.77 -1.08
N LEU A 53 2.08 -11.05 -0.01
CA LEU A 53 1.90 -9.60 -0.04
C LEU A 53 3.26 -8.89 -0.10
N LYS A 54 3.50 -8.15 -1.19
CA LYS A 54 4.75 -7.41 -1.41
C LYS A 54 4.49 -5.90 -1.52
N PRO A 55 5.38 -5.05 -0.98
CA PRO A 55 5.24 -3.61 -1.09
C PRO A 55 5.51 -3.14 -2.53
N CYS A 56 4.67 -2.26 -3.04
CA CYS A 56 4.80 -1.69 -4.38
C CYS A 56 4.55 -0.17 -4.32
N CYS A 57 5.34 0.61 -5.04
CA CYS A 57 5.12 2.06 -5.08
C CYS A 57 3.88 2.38 -5.91
N ILE A 58 3.21 3.50 -5.58
CA ILE A 58 1.97 3.92 -6.24
C ILE A 58 2.11 4.04 -7.77
N GLU A 59 3.27 4.45 -8.28
CA GLU A 59 3.52 4.60 -9.71
C GLU A 59 3.54 3.23 -10.41
N CYS A 60 4.32 2.28 -9.90
CA CYS A 60 4.36 0.92 -10.47
C CYS A 60 3.05 0.17 -10.28
N ALA A 61 2.36 0.39 -9.15
CA ALA A 61 1.02 -0.13 -8.95
C ALA A 61 0.08 0.40 -10.04
N ASN A 62 0.02 1.71 -10.27
CA ASN A 62 -0.80 2.31 -11.30
C ASN A 62 -0.45 1.83 -12.72
N GLU A 63 0.81 1.57 -13.04
CA GLU A 63 1.21 0.98 -14.31
C GLU A 63 0.62 -0.42 -14.47
N LYS A 64 0.75 -1.29 -13.46
CA LYS A 64 0.12 -2.61 -13.45
C LYS A 64 -1.41 -2.53 -13.54
N MET A 65 -2.02 -1.56 -12.85
CA MET A 65 -3.47 -1.36 -12.87
C MET A 65 -4.00 -0.86 -14.22
N LYS A 66 -3.16 -0.25 -15.06
CA LYS A 66 -3.56 0.17 -16.41
C LYS A 66 -3.64 -1.02 -17.37
N ASP A 67 -2.84 -2.06 -17.14
CA ASP A 67 -2.84 -3.27 -17.97
C ASP A 67 -3.94 -4.26 -17.54
N GLU A 68 -4.34 -4.28 -16.27
CA GLU A 68 -5.45 -5.12 -15.79
C GLU A 68 -6.81 -4.36 -15.82
N LYS A 69 -7.64 -4.69 -16.81
CA LYS A 69 -9.04 -4.20 -16.91
C LYS A 69 -9.99 -4.66 -15.79
N ASP A 70 -9.52 -5.40 -14.78
CA ASP A 70 -10.38 -6.18 -13.88
C ASP A 70 -9.90 -6.20 -12.41
N ILE A 71 -9.47 -5.05 -11.88
CA ILE A 71 -9.05 -5.00 -10.47
C ILE A 71 -10.27 -4.89 -9.55
N LYS A 72 -10.61 -6.02 -8.91
CA LYS A 72 -11.39 -6.02 -7.67
C LYS A 72 -10.55 -5.43 -6.55
N ALA A 73 -10.51 -4.10 -6.45
CA ALA A 73 -9.88 -3.40 -5.34
C ALA A 73 -10.57 -3.83 -4.04
N SER A 74 -9.92 -4.72 -3.29
CA SER A 74 -10.36 -5.08 -1.95
C SER A 74 -9.97 -3.95 -1.01
N ILE A 75 -10.87 -2.97 -0.88
CA ILE A 75 -10.71 -1.91 0.11
C ILE A 75 -10.83 -2.57 1.49
N VAL A 76 -9.73 -2.59 2.23
CA VAL A 76 -9.70 -3.13 3.59
C VAL A 76 -10.63 -2.28 4.47
N PRO A 77 -11.65 -2.86 5.14
CA PRO A 77 -12.69 -2.12 5.86
C PRO A 77 -12.21 -1.19 7.00
N GLY A 78 -10.94 -1.16 7.37
CA GLY A 78 -10.41 -0.23 8.39
C GLY A 78 -9.96 1.13 7.86
N ALA A 79 -9.48 1.21 6.61
CA ALA A 79 -8.86 2.42 6.09
C ALA A 79 -9.88 3.54 5.83
N ILE A 80 -11.09 3.19 5.40
CA ILE A 80 -12.16 4.17 5.14
C ILE A 80 -12.65 4.81 6.44
N ASP A 81 -12.88 4.04 7.49
CA ASP A 81 -13.38 4.58 8.76
C ASP A 81 -12.33 5.43 9.49
N GLU A 82 -11.05 5.10 9.33
CA GLU A 82 -9.94 5.87 9.87
C GLU A 82 -9.74 7.19 9.08
N LEU A 83 -9.91 7.16 7.76
CA LEU A 83 -9.93 8.35 6.90
C LEU A 83 -11.15 9.25 7.20
N ARG A 84 -12.36 8.70 7.30
CA ARG A 84 -13.57 9.46 7.64
C ARG A 84 -13.46 10.19 8.98
N ARG A 85 -12.90 9.53 9.99
CA ARG A 85 -12.64 10.15 11.30
C ARG A 85 -11.63 11.30 11.25
N HIS A 86 -10.67 11.27 10.32
CA HIS A 86 -9.72 12.36 10.13
C HIS A 86 -10.31 13.54 9.34
N PHE A 87 -11.09 13.26 8.30
CA PHE A 87 -11.65 14.33 7.44
C PHE A 87 -12.89 15.02 8.02
N MET A 88 -13.69 14.35 8.86
CA MET A 88 -14.84 14.99 9.53
C MET A 88 -14.47 15.90 10.72
N LYS A 89 -13.18 16.01 11.08
CA LYS A 89 -12.71 17.00 12.07
C LYS A 89 -12.35 18.35 11.47
N VAL A 90 -12.54 18.54 10.16
CA VAL A 90 -12.18 19.79 9.46
C VAL A 90 -13.40 20.69 9.20
N GLU A 91 -14.62 20.26 9.52
CA GLU A 91 -15.84 21.09 9.39
C GLU A 91 -16.41 21.50 10.76
N ASP A 92 -15.60 22.18 11.56
CA ASP A 92 -16.08 23.02 12.66
C ASP A 92 -15.03 24.13 12.90
N ASN A 93 -15.00 25.10 11.99
CA ASN A 93 -14.60 26.50 12.23
C ASN A 93 -15.06 27.38 11.08
#